data_AF-A0A179GHR9-F1
#
_entry.id   AF-A0A179GHR9-F1
#
_cell.length_a   1.000
_cell.length_b   1.000
_cell.length_c   1.000
_cell.angle_alpha   90.00
_cell.angle_beta   90.00
_cell.angle_gamma   90.00
#
_symmetry.space_group_name_H-M   'P 1'
#
loop_
_entity.id
_entity.type
_entity.pdbx_description
1 polymer ?
#
loop_
_entity_poly.entity_id
_entity_poly.type
_entity_poly.pdbx_seq_one_letter_code
_entity_poly.pdbx_strand_id
1 'polypeptide(L)'
;MAPSAAHDPSQAFVYRQAGGLALAVAALAAALPRLSTDLRVWRALQAALLLADAAALSGAYEALRVGGRLGSTSTWTDDDVGVVGSYAVITLVRALFVLGVGFGAPREEGEEARKGT
;
A
#
# COMPACT_ATOMS: atom_id res chain seq x y z
N MET A 1 -16.09 -20.95 -10.28
CA MET A 1 -17.00 -19.92 -10.81
C MET A 1 -17.48 -19.13 -9.61
N ALA A 2 -16.90 -17.95 -9.36
CA ALA A 2 -17.32 -17.11 -8.26
C ALA A 2 -18.82 -16.76 -8.45
N PRO A 3 -19.63 -16.68 -7.38
CA PRO A 3 -21.01 -16.26 -7.50
C PRO A 3 -21.02 -14.92 -8.23
N SER A 4 -21.99 -14.71 -9.12
CA SER A 4 -22.19 -13.40 -9.73
C SER A 4 -22.32 -12.38 -8.59
N ALA A 5 -21.28 -11.59 -8.35
CA ALA A 5 -21.38 -10.40 -7.53
C ALA A 5 -22.40 -9.53 -8.27
N ALA A 6 -23.66 -9.62 -7.86
CA ALA A 6 -24.74 -8.90 -8.50
C ALA A 6 -24.35 -7.42 -8.41
N HIS A 7 -24.17 -6.79 -9.56
CA HIS A 7 -23.80 -5.39 -9.62
C HIS A 7 -24.89 -4.58 -8.91
N ASP A 8 -24.56 -4.00 -7.76
CA ASP A 8 -25.43 -3.07 -7.07
C ASP A 8 -25.19 -1.66 -7.63
N PRO A 9 -26.15 -1.07 -8.36
CA PRO A 9 -25.99 0.26 -8.93
C PRO A 9 -25.72 1.34 -7.87
N SER A 10 -26.15 1.12 -6.61
CA SER A 10 -25.90 2.05 -5.51
C SER A 10 -24.41 2.15 -5.16
N GLN A 11 -23.63 1.11 -5.45
CA GLN A 11 -22.19 1.07 -5.21
C GLN A 11 -21.36 1.56 -6.40
N ALA A 12 -21.97 1.68 -7.59
CA ALA A 12 -21.29 2.07 -8.83
C ALA A 12 -20.59 3.44 -8.70
N PHE A 13 -21.24 4.40 -8.02
CA PHE A 13 -20.66 5.71 -7.74
C PHE A 13 -19.37 5.59 -6.91
N VAL A 14 -19.43 4.85 -5.79
CA VAL A 14 -18.29 4.67 -4.87
C VAL A 14 -17.14 3.93 -5.57
N TYR A 15 -17.43 2.86 -6.31
CA TYR A 15 -16.41 2.12 -7.05
C TYR A 15 -15.76 2.96 -8.15
N ARG A 16 -16.51 3.83 -8.82
CA ARG A 16 -15.95 4.74 -9.83
C ARG A 16 -15.03 5.79 -9.19
N GLN A 17 -15.41 6.36 -8.04
CA GLN A 17 -14.56 7.30 -7.31
C GLN A 17 -13.28 6.62 -6.80
N ALA A 18 -13.39 5.41 -6.23
CA ALA A 18 -12.26 4.63 -5.75
C ALA A 18 -11.31 4.23 -6.90
N GLY A 19 -11.86 3.78 -8.03
CA GLY A 19 -11.09 3.44 -9.22
C GLY A 19 -10.38 4.64 -9.83
N GLY A 20 -11.03 5.81 -9.86
CA GLY A 20 -10.42 7.07 -10.31
C GLY A 20 -9.25 7.49 -9.43
N LEU A 21 -9.39 7.38 -8.09
CA LEU A 21 -8.31 7.64 -7.16
C LEU A 21 -7.15 6.64 -7.33
N ALA A 22 -7.45 5.35 -7.47
CA ALA A 22 -6.44 4.32 -7.71
C ALA A 22 -5.65 4.58 -8.99
N LEU A 23 -6.33 5.01 -10.07
CA LEU A 23 -5.68 5.38 -11.32
C LEU A 23 -4.78 6.61 -11.16
N ALA A 24 -5.23 7.64 -10.43
CA ALA A 24 -4.42 8.82 -10.14
C ALA A 24 -3.16 8.47 -9.34
N VAL A 25 -3.29 7.60 -8.33
CA VAL A 25 -2.16 7.08 -7.56
C VAL A 25 -1.20 6.28 -8.44
N ALA A 26 -1.70 5.42 -9.32
CA ALA A 26 -0.87 4.66 -10.24
C ALA A 26 -0.09 5.58 -11.20
N ALA A 27 -0.74 6.62 -11.73
CA ALA A 27 -0.09 7.61 -12.57
C ALA A 27 1.01 8.38 -11.82
N LEU A 28 0.74 8.79 -10.58
CA LEU A 28 1.75 9.42 -9.72
C LEU A 28 2.91 8.49 -9.41
N ALA A 29 2.64 7.24 -9.05
CA ALA A 29 3.66 6.23 -8.75
C ALA A 29 4.55 5.93 -9.97
N ALA A 30 3.98 6.00 -11.19
CA ALA A 30 4.74 5.87 -12.42
C ALA A 30 5.54 7.15 -12.76
N ALA A 31 4.99 8.34 -12.52
CA ALA A 31 5.62 9.61 -12.89
C ALA A 31 6.72 10.02 -11.91
N LEU A 32 6.48 9.89 -10.59
CA LEU A 32 7.34 10.42 -9.55
C LEU A 32 8.80 9.93 -9.61
N PRO A 33 9.12 8.67 -10.02
CA PRO A 33 10.52 8.22 -10.16
C PRO A 33 11.32 9.02 -11.17
N ARG A 34 10.63 9.66 -12.12
CA ARG A 34 11.23 10.50 -13.15
C ARG A 34 11.30 11.96 -12.75
N LEU A 35 10.54 12.37 -11.72
CA LEU A 35 10.37 13.76 -11.31
C LEU A 35 11.17 14.11 -10.05
N SER A 36 11.43 13.15 -9.16
CA SER A 36 12.17 13.42 -7.93
C SER A 36 12.97 12.21 -7.46
N THR A 37 14.24 12.46 -7.12
CA THR A 37 15.13 11.53 -6.42
C THR A 37 15.18 11.80 -4.91
N ASP A 38 14.45 12.80 -4.41
CA ASP A 38 14.43 13.14 -2.99
C ASP A 38 13.62 12.10 -2.20
N LEU A 39 14.33 11.36 -1.34
CA LEU A 39 13.73 10.35 -0.47
C LEU A 39 12.68 10.91 0.49
N ARG A 40 12.72 12.20 0.83
CA ARG A 40 11.70 12.84 1.68
C ARG A 40 10.36 12.87 0.99
N VAL A 41 10.34 13.22 -0.31
CA VAL A 41 9.12 13.22 -1.14
C VAL A 41 8.56 11.80 -1.24
N TRP A 42 9.43 10.82 -1.46
CA TRP A 42 9.05 9.42 -1.53
C TRP A 42 8.50 8.88 -0.22
N ARG A 43 9.14 9.18 0.91
CA ARG A 43 8.65 8.77 2.23
C ARG A 43 7.31 9.43 2.55
N ALA A 44 7.10 10.68 2.18
CA ALA A 44 5.81 11.35 2.34
C ALA A 44 4.70 10.67 1.50
N LEU A 45 4.98 10.35 0.23
CA LEU A 45 4.02 9.62 -0.61
C LEU A 45 3.72 8.23 -0.04
N GLN A 46 4.75 7.45 0.33
CA GLN A 46 4.56 6.13 0.91
C GLN A 46 3.82 6.20 2.26
N ALA A 47 4.06 7.21 3.10
CA ALA A 47 3.30 7.41 4.33
C ALA A 47 1.81 7.68 4.05
N ALA A 48 1.49 8.52 3.06
CA ALA A 48 0.11 8.77 2.65
C ALA A 48 -0.58 7.50 2.12
N LEU A 49 0.13 6.71 1.32
CA LEU A 49 -0.41 5.44 0.81
C LEU A 49 -0.59 4.38 1.92
N LEU A 50 0.20 4.44 3.00
CA LEU A 50 0.04 3.55 4.15
C LEU A 50 -1.34 3.76 4.83
N LEU A 51 -1.86 4.99 4.82
CA LEU A 51 -3.22 5.27 5.31
C LEU A 51 -4.28 4.60 4.42
N ALA A 52 -4.07 4.60 3.10
CA ALA A 52 -4.96 3.92 2.17
C ALA A 52 -4.91 2.39 2.36
N ASP A 53 -3.75 1.82 2.69
CA ASP A 53 -3.65 0.40 3.03
C ASP A 53 -4.44 0.05 4.28
N ALA A 54 -4.39 0.88 5.32
CA ALA A 54 -5.15 0.65 6.54
C ALA A 54 -6.66 0.61 6.25
N ALA A 55 -7.15 1.51 5.39
CA ALA A 55 -8.54 1.50 4.95
C ALA A 55 -8.88 0.24 4.13
N ALA A 56 -7.98 -0.20 3.25
CA ALA A 56 -8.19 -1.41 2.46
C ALA A 56 -8.20 -2.68 3.33
N LEU A 57 -7.26 -2.80 4.27
CA LEU A 57 -7.20 -3.91 5.22
C LEU A 57 -8.39 -3.91 6.18
N SER A 58 -8.91 -2.75 6.60
CA SER A 58 -10.13 -2.70 7.40
C SER A 58 -11.35 -3.15 6.58
N GLY A 59 -11.44 -2.75 5.31
CA GLY A 59 -12.47 -3.24 4.39
C GLY A 59 -12.41 -4.76 4.20
N ALA A 60 -11.21 -5.31 4.02
CA ALA A 60 -11.01 -6.76 3.92
C ALA A 60 -11.37 -7.49 5.21
N TYR A 61 -11.00 -6.93 6.37
CA TYR A 61 -11.39 -7.44 7.68
C TYR A 61 -12.92 -7.48 7.84
N GLU A 62 -13.63 -6.40 7.49
CA GLU A 62 -15.09 -6.34 7.56
C GLU A 62 -15.75 -7.34 6.61
N ALA A 63 -15.21 -7.52 5.40
CA ALA A 63 -15.69 -8.53 4.45
C ALA A 63 -15.55 -9.95 5.01
N LEU A 64 -14.40 -10.27 5.63
CA LEU A 64 -14.19 -11.55 6.31
C LEU A 64 -15.09 -11.71 7.54
N ARG A 65 -15.31 -10.64 8.30
CA ARG A 65 -16.18 -10.63 9.50
C ARG A 65 -17.63 -10.93 9.14
N VAL A 66 -18.19 -10.18 8.20
CA VAL A 66 -19.57 -10.36 7.71
C VAL A 66 -19.72 -11.71 7.02
N GLY A 67 -18.67 -12.16 6.32
CA GLY A 67 -18.63 -13.48 5.69
C GLY A 67 -18.42 -14.66 6.65
N GLY A 68 -18.20 -14.43 7.95
CA GLY A 68 -17.96 -15.49 8.94
C GLY A 68 -16.63 -16.23 8.79
N ARG A 69 -15.63 -15.64 8.11
CA ARG A 69 -14.36 -16.28 7.72
C ARG A 69 -13.14 -15.85 8.57
N LEU A 70 -13.34 -15.10 9.64
CA LEU A 70 -12.24 -14.65 10.51
C LEU A 70 -11.60 -15.78 11.34
N GLY A 71 -12.33 -16.86 11.62
CA GLY A 71 -11.89 -17.88 12.58
C GLY A 71 -10.75 -18.80 12.10
N SER A 72 -10.57 -18.95 10.78
CA SER A 72 -9.48 -19.75 10.22
C SER A 72 -9.18 -19.29 8.79
N THR A 73 -7.90 -19.18 8.44
CA THR A 73 -7.46 -18.92 7.06
C THR A 73 -7.78 -20.07 6.11
N SER A 74 -8.07 -21.27 6.62
CA SER A 74 -8.48 -22.42 5.80
C SER A 74 -9.85 -22.26 5.14
N THR A 75 -10.66 -21.30 5.59
CA THR A 75 -12.00 -21.02 5.03
C THR A 75 -11.98 -19.88 4.01
N TRP A 76 -10.82 -19.28 3.78
CA TRP A 76 -10.66 -18.15 2.87
C TRP A 76 -10.82 -18.61 1.44
N THR A 77 -11.49 -17.75 0.65
CA THR A 77 -11.55 -17.91 -0.79
C THR A 77 -10.22 -17.48 -1.43
N ASP A 78 -9.99 -17.86 -2.68
CA ASP A 78 -8.81 -17.41 -3.43
C ASP A 78 -8.73 -15.87 -3.50
N ASP A 79 -9.88 -15.19 -3.58
CA ASP A 79 -9.98 -13.73 -3.56
C ASP A 79 -9.59 -13.15 -2.20
N ASP A 80 -10.01 -13.76 -1.09
CA ASP A 80 -9.62 -13.32 0.26
C ASP A 80 -8.09 -13.42 0.43
N VAL A 81 -7.49 -14.55 0.01
CA VAL A 81 -6.04 -14.75 0.05
C VAL A 81 -5.32 -13.74 -0.83
N GLY A 82 -5.82 -13.53 -2.06
CA GLY A 82 -5.25 -12.58 -3.01
C GLY A 82 -5.26 -11.15 -2.48
N VAL A 83 -6.42 -10.69 -1.99
CA VAL A 83 -6.57 -9.31 -1.49
C VAL A 83 -5.80 -9.11 -0.19
N VAL A 84 -6.07 -9.93 0.84
CA VAL A 84 -5.46 -9.73 2.16
C VAL A 84 -3.96 -9.98 2.11
N GLY A 85 -3.53 -11.04 1.41
CA GLY A 85 -2.11 -11.37 1.26
C GLY A 85 -1.33 -10.27 0.53
N SER A 86 -1.87 -9.77 -0.59
CA SER A 86 -1.22 -8.70 -1.35
C SER A 86 -1.13 -7.41 -0.53
N TYR A 87 -2.20 -7.02 0.14
CA TYR A 87 -2.19 -5.83 1.00
C TYR A 87 -1.24 -6.00 2.19
N ALA A 88 -1.21 -7.14 2.86
CA ALA A 88 -0.26 -7.39 3.96
C ALA A 88 1.19 -7.19 3.51
N VAL A 89 1.58 -7.71 2.34
CA VAL A 89 2.92 -7.54 1.77
C VAL A 89 3.19 -6.09 1.40
N ILE A 90 2.27 -5.43 0.69
CA ILE A 90 2.41 -4.03 0.27
C ILE A 90 2.56 -3.11 1.48
N THR A 91 1.71 -3.27 2.49
CA THR A 91 1.75 -2.50 3.74
C THR A 91 3.05 -2.70 4.48
N LEU A 92 3.53 -3.94 4.57
CA LEU A 92 4.81 -4.23 5.21
C LEU A 92 5.97 -3.52 4.51
N VAL A 93 6.09 -3.70 3.18
CA VAL A 93 7.16 -3.06 2.40
C VAL A 93 7.10 -1.54 2.53
N ARG A 94 5.90 -0.96 2.47
CA ARG A 94 5.69 0.48 2.59
C ARG A 94 6.03 0.99 3.99
N ALA A 95 5.68 0.25 5.04
CA ALA A 95 6.05 0.58 6.42
C ALA A 95 7.57 0.56 6.59
N LEU A 96 8.25 -0.48 6.11
CA LEU A 96 9.71 -0.59 6.13
C LEU A 96 10.37 0.59 5.39
N PHE A 97 9.84 0.95 4.21
CA PHE A 97 10.33 2.09 3.43
C PHE A 97 10.19 3.40 4.21
N VAL A 98 9.01 3.65 4.81
CA VAL A 98 8.75 4.87 5.60
C VAL A 98 9.66 4.93 6.83
N LEU A 99 9.90 3.79 7.48
CA LEU A 99 10.82 3.67 8.62
C LEU A 99 12.31 3.80 8.21
N GLY A 100 12.62 3.77 6.92
CA GLY A 100 13.99 3.89 6.43
C GLY A 100 14.79 2.59 6.56
N VAL A 101 14.12 1.45 6.68
CA VAL A 101 14.77 0.14 6.69
C VAL A 101 15.36 -0.14 5.30
N GLY A 102 16.62 -0.56 5.25
CA GLY A 102 17.33 -0.86 4.01
C GLY A 102 17.99 0.34 3.33
N PHE A 103 17.85 1.54 3.89
CA PHE A 103 18.63 2.71 3.46
C PHE A 103 19.97 2.75 4.20
N GLY A 104 21.05 3.04 3.47
CA GLY A 104 22.39 3.13 4.04
C GLY A 104 22.51 4.24 5.10
N ALA A 105 23.51 4.12 5.98
CA ALA A 105 23.78 5.14 6.99
C ALA A 105 24.00 6.51 6.30
N PRO A 106 23.52 7.62 6.90
CA PRO A 106 23.88 8.94 6.44
C PRO A 106 25.40 9.03 6.38
N ARG A 107 25.96 9.39 5.20
CA ARG A 107 27.39 9.71 5.10
C ARG A 107 27.63 10.89 6.03
N GLU A 108 28.28 10.64 7.16
CA GLU A 108 28.74 11.70 8.05
C GLU A 108 29.80 12.50 7.29
N GLU A 109 29.47 13.77 7.02
CA GLU A 109 30.26 14.74 6.25
C GLU A 109 31.58 15.15 6.97
N GLY A 110 32.04 14.38 7.96
CA GLY A 110 33.19 14.66 8.81
C GLY A 110 34.47 13.88 8.48
N GLU A 111 34.44 12.86 7.62
CA GLU A 111 35.63 12.02 7.38
C GLU A 111 36.58 12.57 6.30
N GLU A 112 36.10 13.42 5.38
CA GLU A 112 36.98 14.08 4.39
C GLU A 112 37.88 15.16 5.01
N ALA A 113 37.46 15.79 6.11
CA ALA A 113 38.30 16.77 6.83
C ALA A 113 39.50 16.12 7.54
N ARG A 114 39.49 14.80 7.79
CA ARG A 114 40.55 14.09 8.55
C ARG A 114 41.58 13.38 7.66
N LYS A 115 41.29 13.20 6.36
CA LYS A 115 42.24 12.58 5.41
C LYS A 115 43.07 13.59 4.60
N GLY A 116 42.84 14.88 4.81
CA GLY A 116 43.54 15.98 4.14
C GLY A 116 44.49 16.78 5.04
N THR A 117 45.00 16.21 6.14
CA THR A 117 46.05 16.84 6.98
C THR A 117 47.25 15.92 7.12
#